data_AF-A0A9X4HIG5-F1
#
_entry.id   AF-A0A9X4HIG5-F1
#
_cell.length_a   1.000
_cell.length_b   1.000
_cell.length_c   1.000
_cell.angle_alpha   90.00
_cell.angle_beta   90.00
_cell.angle_gamma   90.00
#
_symmetry.space_group_name_H-M   'P 1'
#
loop_
_entity.id
_entity.type
_entity.pdbx_description
1 polymer ?
#
loop_
_entity_poly.entity_id
_entity_poly.type
_entity_poly.pdbx_seq_one_letter_code
_entity_poly.pdbx_strand_id
1 'polypeptide(L)'
;MTLRHLCHLIVIGTTLGGCANSASIHLGPAEQAIQVEQKKRILFLQSLRGSEKHQLRSFIANVSGGRRDALHVDVTGSPRLIAQVAHEARAMGVAPYNIRLSASPVDLPPRSGVRIEAITFDAHPPICPSLLIVGPAVNDNSFEPTLGCSTKNNLAVMVNDPLDLLDNRSVITSNGDRAAIPLANYGTFPPRNKSNGEEGPGTAAPNAAGTTAPNVQPLR
;
A
#
# COMPACT_ATOMS: atom_id res chain seq x y z
N MET A 1 59.70 41.06 -47.86
CA MET A 1 59.83 42.27 -47.00
C MET A 1 58.63 42.30 -46.06
N THR A 2 58.88 42.54 -44.76
CA THR A 2 57.95 43.00 -43.69
C THR A 2 56.77 42.07 -43.30
N LEU A 3 56.39 41.82 -42.03
CA LEU A 3 56.74 42.40 -40.74
C LEU A 3 56.24 41.48 -39.58
N ARG A 4 57.20 41.09 -38.73
CA ARG A 4 57.19 40.90 -37.26
C ARG A 4 55.92 40.43 -36.50
N HIS A 5 56.15 39.35 -35.75
CA HIS A 5 55.41 38.92 -34.56
C HIS A 5 55.28 40.01 -33.50
N LEU A 6 54.09 40.12 -32.92
CA LEU A 6 53.88 40.68 -31.59
C LEU A 6 53.04 39.69 -30.77
N CYS A 7 53.69 39.04 -29.80
CA CYS A 7 53.05 38.26 -28.76
C CYS A 7 52.36 39.21 -27.78
N HIS A 8 51.07 39.03 -27.51
CA HIS A 8 50.51 39.24 -26.17
C HIS A 8 49.40 38.22 -25.90
N LEU A 9 49.70 37.37 -24.91
CA LEU A 9 48.77 36.51 -24.20
C LEU A 9 47.72 37.36 -23.49
N ILE A 10 46.44 37.09 -23.73
CA ILE A 10 45.38 37.35 -22.76
C ILE A 10 44.56 36.08 -22.61
N VAL A 11 44.79 35.41 -21.48
CA VAL A 11 43.97 34.34 -20.93
C VAL A 11 43.04 34.99 -19.90
N ILE A 12 41.90 34.31 -19.63
CA ILE A 12 40.96 34.45 -18.50
C ILE A 12 39.80 35.43 -18.77
N GLY A 13 38.52 35.07 -18.62
CA GLY A 13 37.95 33.82 -18.11
C GLY A 13 36.45 33.70 -18.43
N THR A 14 36.02 32.47 -18.67
CA THR A 14 34.60 32.10 -18.80
C THR A 14 33.97 32.06 -17.41
N THR A 15 33.18 33.08 -17.06
CA THR A 15 32.27 33.00 -15.92
C THR A 15 30.99 32.26 -16.35
N LEU A 16 31.10 30.93 -16.45
CA LEU A 16 29.93 30.07 -16.30
C LEU A 16 29.52 30.10 -14.83
N GLY A 17 28.68 31.09 -14.48
CA GLY A 17 27.97 31.13 -13.21
C GLY A 17 26.91 30.03 -13.19
N GLY A 18 27.34 28.80 -12.90
CA GLY A 18 26.45 27.70 -12.61
C GLY A 18 25.77 27.94 -11.26
N CYS A 19 24.44 28.07 -11.26
CA CYS A 19 23.64 27.94 -10.05
C CYS A 19 23.62 26.45 -9.65
N ALA A 20 24.71 25.97 -9.03
CA ALA A 20 24.71 24.69 -8.35
C ALA A 20 24.17 24.90 -6.93
N ASN A 21 22.85 25.05 -6.80
CA ASN A 21 22.21 24.89 -5.50
C ASN A 21 21.84 23.41 -5.34
N SER A 22 22.86 22.59 -5.08
CA SER A 22 22.72 21.16 -4.81
C SER A 22 22.35 20.93 -3.34
N ALA A 23 21.23 21.49 -2.88
CA ALA A 23 20.61 20.98 -1.66
C ALA A 23 19.92 19.67 -2.03
N SER A 24 20.68 18.58 -2.06
CA SER A 24 20.11 17.24 -2.24
C SER A 24 19.32 16.88 -0.98
N ILE A 25 18.01 17.14 -0.98
CA ILE A 25 17.10 16.39 -0.12
C ILE A 25 17.01 15.00 -0.75
N HIS A 26 17.96 14.14 -0.39
CA HIS A 26 17.98 12.75 -0.80
C HIS A 26 17.07 11.95 0.15
N LEU A 27 15.76 12.17 0.05
CA LEU A 27 14.81 11.18 0.54
C LEU A 27 14.88 10.03 -0.47
N GLY A 28 15.52 8.94 -0.07
CA GLY A 28 15.73 7.79 -0.93
C GLY A 28 14.39 7.35 -1.56
N PRO A 29 14.36 6.89 -2.82
CA PRO A 29 13.13 6.49 -3.52
C PRO A 29 12.22 5.52 -2.75
N ALA A 30 12.77 4.79 -1.77
CA ALA A 30 12.08 3.81 -0.95
C ALA A 30 11.28 4.40 0.24
N GLU A 31 11.64 5.58 0.78
CA GLU A 31 10.99 6.10 2.00
C GLU A 31 9.60 6.69 1.74
N GLN A 32 9.29 6.98 0.48
CA GLN A 32 8.02 7.57 0.05
C GLN A 32 7.17 6.63 -0.82
N ALA A 33 7.54 5.36 -0.94
CA ALA A 33 6.79 4.37 -1.70
C ALA A 33 5.80 3.61 -0.81
N ILE A 34 4.70 3.13 -1.39
CA ILE A 34 3.84 2.15 -0.72
C ILE A 34 4.60 0.84 -0.70
N GLN A 35 4.82 0.27 0.48
CA GLN A 35 5.48 -1.04 0.61
C GLN A 35 4.41 -2.12 0.56
N VAL A 36 4.61 -3.16 -0.25
CA VAL A 36 3.71 -4.31 -0.30
C VAL A 36 4.43 -5.51 0.29
N GLU A 37 3.89 -6.04 1.38
CA GLU A 37 4.39 -7.23 2.04
C GLU A 37 3.59 -8.45 1.61
N GLN A 38 4.27 -9.48 1.11
CA GLN A 38 3.65 -10.77 0.79
C GLN A 38 3.75 -11.71 1.99
N LYS A 39 2.61 -12.27 2.40
CA LYS A 39 2.53 -13.33 3.42
C LYS A 39 2.00 -14.60 2.80
N LYS A 40 2.60 -15.72 3.18
CA LYS A 40 2.29 -17.02 2.61
C LYS A 40 2.09 -18.06 3.70
N ARG A 41 1.01 -18.83 3.59
CA ARG A 41 0.76 -20.00 4.43
C ARG A 41 0.48 -21.20 3.55
N ILE A 42 0.87 -22.38 4.02
CA ILE A 42 0.75 -23.62 3.27
C ILE A 42 -0.10 -24.60 4.05
N LEU A 43 -1.01 -25.29 3.35
CA LEU A 43 -1.77 -26.42 3.84
C LEU A 43 -1.57 -27.61 2.90
N PHE A 44 -1.41 -28.80 3.47
CA PHE A 44 -1.37 -30.05 2.74
C PHE A 44 -2.61 -30.86 3.10
N LEU A 45 -3.31 -31.38 2.10
CA LEU A 45 -4.47 -32.26 2.27
C LEU A 45 -4.29 -33.49 1.40
N GLN A 46 -4.73 -34.65 1.87
CA GLN A 46 -4.74 -35.88 1.08
C GLN A 46 -6.07 -36.12 0.38
N SER A 47 -7.15 -35.58 0.95
CA SER A 47 -8.50 -35.63 0.39
C SER A 47 -9.28 -34.37 0.77
N LEU A 48 -10.53 -34.26 0.33
CA LEU A 48 -11.45 -33.22 0.78
C LEU A 48 -12.71 -33.80 1.44
N ARG A 49 -12.51 -34.84 2.26
CA ARG A 49 -13.57 -35.52 3.00
C ARG A 49 -13.52 -35.16 4.49
N GLY A 50 -14.67 -35.19 5.15
CA GLY A 50 -14.79 -35.07 6.60
C GLY A 50 -14.00 -33.89 7.19
N SER A 51 -13.04 -34.21 8.07
CA SER A 51 -12.21 -33.23 8.79
C SER A 51 -11.34 -32.36 7.89
N GLU A 52 -10.77 -32.90 6.79
CA GLU A 52 -9.91 -32.14 5.88
C GLU A 52 -10.67 -31.02 5.16
N LYS A 53 -11.98 -31.22 4.91
CA LYS A 53 -12.84 -30.15 4.38
C LYS A 53 -13.00 -29.01 5.39
N HIS A 54 -13.21 -29.32 6.66
CA HIS A 54 -13.28 -28.31 7.72
C HIS A 54 -11.93 -27.62 7.95
N GLN A 55 -10.83 -28.36 7.81
CA GLN A 55 -9.48 -27.83 7.89
C GLN A 55 -9.22 -26.82 6.77
N LEU A 56 -9.60 -27.14 5.52
CA LEU A 56 -9.51 -26.20 4.40
C LEU A 56 -10.29 -24.91 4.69
N ARG A 57 -11.53 -25.05 5.16
CA ARG A 57 -12.38 -23.89 5.48
C ARG A 57 -11.77 -23.02 6.56
N SER A 58 -11.30 -23.64 7.63
CA SER A 58 -10.68 -22.93 8.76
C SER A 58 -9.39 -22.25 8.32
N PHE A 59 -8.59 -22.91 7.47
CA PHE A 59 -7.38 -22.36 6.89
C PHE A 59 -7.67 -21.12 6.04
N ILE A 60 -8.61 -21.19 5.09
CA ILE A 60 -9.00 -20.04 4.26
C ILE A 60 -9.54 -18.90 5.12
N ALA A 61 -10.44 -19.20 6.07
CA ALA A 61 -11.01 -18.19 6.95
C ALA A 61 -9.93 -17.46 7.77
N ASN A 62 -9.01 -18.21 8.38
CA ASN A 62 -7.93 -17.65 9.18
C ASN A 62 -6.94 -16.84 8.35
N VAL A 63 -6.44 -17.41 7.24
CA VAL A 63 -5.44 -16.73 6.40
C VAL A 63 -6.01 -15.49 5.73
N SER A 64 -7.28 -15.50 5.33
CA SER A 64 -7.89 -14.34 4.68
C SER A 64 -8.02 -13.11 5.59
N GLY A 65 -8.05 -13.27 6.92
CA GLY A 65 -8.29 -12.16 7.84
C GLY A 65 -9.61 -11.40 7.55
N GLY A 66 -10.60 -12.08 6.97
CA GLY A 66 -11.86 -11.47 6.51
C GLY A 66 -11.84 -10.96 5.06
N ARG A 67 -10.67 -10.87 4.42
CA ARG A 67 -10.48 -10.39 3.04
C ARG A 67 -10.32 -11.54 2.04
N ARG A 68 -11.37 -12.33 1.87
CA ARG A 68 -11.35 -13.45 0.90
C ARG A 68 -11.31 -12.98 -0.55
N ASP A 69 -11.77 -11.76 -0.80
CA ASP A 69 -11.72 -11.08 -2.10
C ASP A 69 -10.28 -10.78 -2.55
N ALA A 70 -9.36 -10.54 -1.61
CA ALA A 70 -7.94 -10.28 -1.88
C ALA A 70 -7.03 -11.49 -1.59
N LEU A 71 -7.62 -12.65 -1.26
CA LEU A 71 -6.86 -13.88 -1.00
C LEU A 71 -6.48 -14.53 -2.34
N HIS A 72 -5.19 -14.83 -2.50
CA HIS A 72 -4.66 -15.63 -3.61
C HIS A 72 -4.44 -17.06 -3.16
N VAL A 73 -4.82 -18.02 -4.00
CA VAL A 73 -4.74 -19.45 -3.69
C VAL A 73 -4.09 -20.20 -4.84
N ASP A 74 -2.89 -20.73 -4.61
CA ASP A 74 -2.20 -21.60 -5.55
C ASP A 74 -2.35 -23.06 -5.10
N VAL A 75 -2.92 -23.90 -5.96
CA VAL A 75 -3.18 -25.31 -5.64
C VAL A 75 -2.41 -26.22 -6.60
N THR A 76 -1.52 -27.02 -6.04
CA THR A 76 -0.73 -28.00 -6.78
C THR A 76 -1.06 -29.42 -6.34
N GLY A 77 -1.35 -30.34 -7.26
CA GLY A 77 -1.56 -31.75 -6.93
C GLY A 77 -2.40 -32.51 -7.94
N SER A 78 -3.18 -33.49 -7.48
CA SER A 78 -4.00 -34.34 -8.36
C SER A 78 -5.16 -33.56 -9.03
N PRO A 79 -5.42 -33.74 -10.34
CA PRO A 79 -6.44 -32.95 -11.07
C PRO A 79 -7.83 -32.94 -10.43
N ARG A 80 -8.25 -34.08 -9.87
CA ARG A 80 -9.55 -34.19 -9.20
C ARG A 80 -9.59 -33.38 -7.90
N LEU A 81 -8.54 -33.47 -7.09
CA LEU A 81 -8.51 -32.84 -5.77
C LEU A 81 -8.27 -31.32 -5.89
N ILE A 82 -7.44 -30.86 -6.84
CA ILE A 82 -7.27 -29.42 -7.10
C ILE A 82 -8.60 -28.77 -7.50
N ALA A 83 -9.42 -29.44 -8.33
CA ALA A 83 -10.73 -28.94 -8.73
C ALA A 83 -11.71 -28.86 -7.55
N GLN A 84 -11.66 -29.83 -6.64
CA GLN A 84 -12.47 -29.82 -5.41
C GLN A 84 -12.08 -28.67 -4.47
N VAL A 85 -10.79 -28.45 -4.27
CA VAL A 85 -10.29 -27.32 -3.48
C VAL A 85 -10.69 -26.00 -4.10
N ALA A 86 -10.54 -25.84 -5.41
CA ALA A 86 -10.92 -24.63 -6.13
C ALA A 86 -12.43 -24.34 -6.03
N HIS A 87 -13.26 -25.38 -6.11
CA HIS A 87 -14.70 -25.25 -5.90
C HIS A 87 -15.03 -24.79 -4.48
N GLU A 88 -14.41 -25.39 -3.46
CA GLU A 88 -14.64 -25.01 -2.07
C GLU A 88 -14.14 -23.60 -1.76
N ALA A 89 -12.96 -23.21 -2.25
CA ALA A 89 -12.43 -21.85 -2.09
C ALA A 89 -13.37 -20.80 -2.70
N ARG A 90 -13.90 -21.05 -3.91
CA ARG A 90 -14.92 -20.18 -4.53
C ARG A 90 -16.20 -20.10 -3.72
N ALA A 91 -16.69 -21.24 -3.21
CA ALA A 91 -17.87 -21.27 -2.35
C ALA A 91 -17.66 -20.47 -1.04
N MET A 92 -16.42 -20.30 -0.61
CA MET A 92 -16.07 -19.44 0.52
C MET A 92 -15.94 -17.95 0.16
N GLY A 93 -15.99 -17.57 -1.12
CA GLY A 93 -15.87 -16.19 -1.57
C GLY A 93 -14.46 -15.79 -2.01
N VAL A 94 -13.56 -16.75 -2.25
CA VAL A 94 -12.29 -16.46 -2.93
C VAL A 94 -12.56 -16.17 -4.40
N ALA A 95 -12.05 -15.06 -4.90
CA ALA A 95 -12.26 -14.64 -6.27
C ALA A 95 -11.69 -15.67 -7.27
N PRO A 96 -12.44 -16.10 -8.31
CA PRO A 96 -11.99 -17.16 -9.22
C PRO A 96 -10.65 -16.86 -9.91
N TYR A 97 -10.38 -15.60 -10.24
CA TYR A 97 -9.15 -15.16 -10.89
C TYR A 97 -7.93 -15.14 -9.96
N ASN A 98 -8.14 -15.21 -8.64
CA ASN A 98 -7.10 -15.33 -7.64
C ASN A 98 -6.78 -16.80 -7.30
N ILE A 99 -7.41 -17.76 -7.98
CA ILE A 99 -7.17 -19.19 -7.77
C ILE A 99 -6.37 -19.74 -8.95
N ARG A 100 -5.13 -20.16 -8.70
CA ARG A 100 -4.27 -20.79 -9.71
C ARG A 100 -4.17 -22.28 -9.44
N LEU A 101 -4.35 -23.07 -10.49
CA LEU A 101 -4.34 -24.53 -10.40
C LEU A 101 -3.18 -25.08 -11.23
N SER A 102 -2.37 -25.95 -10.63
CA SER A 102 -1.27 -26.62 -11.30
C SER A 102 -1.35 -28.11 -11.04
N ALA A 103 -1.70 -28.88 -12.06
CA ALA A 103 -1.68 -30.33 -11.95
C ALA A 103 -0.23 -30.83 -11.85
N SER A 104 0.05 -31.73 -10.91
CA SER A 104 1.31 -32.47 -10.95
C SER A 104 1.26 -33.48 -12.10
N PRO A 105 2.35 -33.68 -12.88
CA PRO A 105 2.41 -34.68 -13.93
C PRO A 105 1.98 -36.06 -13.42
N VAL A 106 1.21 -36.78 -14.24
CA VAL A 106 0.65 -38.10 -13.94
C VAL A 106 1.74 -39.14 -13.65
N ASP A 107 2.97 -38.91 -14.12
CA ASP A 107 4.10 -39.83 -14.04
C ASP A 107 4.93 -39.74 -12.74
N LEU A 108 4.59 -38.81 -11.83
CA LEU A 108 5.15 -38.79 -10.48
C LEU A 108 4.34 -39.72 -9.59
N PRO A 109 4.97 -40.56 -8.74
CA PRO A 109 4.23 -41.37 -7.78
C PRO A 109 3.27 -40.46 -7.03
N PRO A 110 1.97 -40.79 -6.94
CA PRO A 110 0.98 -39.90 -6.39
C PRO A 110 1.36 -39.66 -4.93
N ARG A 111 1.96 -38.50 -4.65
CA ARG A 111 1.63 -37.82 -3.41
C ARG A 111 0.15 -37.51 -3.59
N SER A 112 -0.70 -38.40 -3.07
CA SER A 112 -2.15 -38.48 -3.33
C SER A 112 -2.93 -37.23 -2.91
N GLY A 113 -2.23 -36.22 -2.42
CA GLY A 113 -2.78 -34.98 -1.93
C GLY A 113 -2.61 -33.78 -2.83
N VAL A 114 -2.89 -32.64 -2.22
CA VAL A 114 -2.73 -31.30 -2.76
C VAL A 114 -1.96 -30.45 -1.77
N ARG A 115 -1.13 -29.59 -2.32
CA ARG A 115 -0.47 -28.50 -1.63
C ARG A 115 -1.19 -27.22 -1.98
N ILE A 116 -1.67 -26.53 -0.97
CA ILE A 116 -2.46 -25.31 -1.07
C ILE A 116 -1.61 -24.20 -0.47
N GLU A 117 -1.22 -23.23 -1.29
CA GLU A 117 -0.60 -22.00 -0.83
C GLU A 117 -1.66 -20.91 -0.78
N ALA A 118 -1.87 -20.34 0.39
CA ALA A 118 -2.69 -19.16 0.57
C ALA A 118 -1.76 -17.96 0.74
N ILE A 119 -1.94 -16.97 -0.13
CA ILE A 119 -1.06 -15.81 -0.27
C ILE A 119 -1.91 -14.56 -0.04
N THR A 120 -1.47 -13.71 0.87
CA THR A 120 -2.07 -12.40 1.13
C THR A 120 -1.02 -11.32 0.92
N PHE A 121 -1.47 -10.14 0.53
CA PHE A 121 -0.62 -8.97 0.35
C PHE A 121 -1.12 -7.86 1.26
N ASP A 122 -0.21 -7.22 1.99
CA ASP A 122 -0.49 -6.08 2.85
C ASP A 122 0.19 -4.85 2.28
N ALA A 123 -0.57 -3.78 2.03
CA ALA A 123 -0.04 -2.48 1.65
C ALA A 123 0.23 -1.62 2.90
N HIS A 124 1.48 -1.22 3.08
CA HIS A 124 1.91 -0.33 4.14
C HIS A 124 2.09 1.08 3.57
N PRO A 125 1.31 2.07 4.04
CA PRO A 125 1.42 3.44 3.54
C PRO A 125 2.79 4.05 3.92
N PRO A 126 3.31 4.99 3.11
CA PRO A 126 4.51 5.73 3.47
C PRO A 126 4.27 6.60 4.71
N ILE A 127 5.34 6.84 5.47
CA ILE A 127 5.32 7.76 6.61
C ILE A 127 5.32 9.18 6.07
N CYS A 128 4.17 9.85 6.11
CA CYS A 128 4.06 11.24 5.68
C CYS A 128 4.47 12.20 6.81
N PRO A 129 5.37 13.17 6.55
CA PRO A 129 5.69 14.20 7.53
C PRO A 129 4.45 15.07 7.81
N SER A 130 4.36 15.59 9.03
CA SER A 130 3.25 16.44 9.43
C SER A 130 3.22 17.73 8.60
N LEU A 131 2.03 18.16 8.18
CA LEU A 131 1.78 19.41 7.45
C LEU A 131 2.14 20.71 8.22
N LEU A 132 2.83 20.61 9.36
CA LEU A 132 3.37 21.76 10.10
C LEU A 132 4.63 22.34 9.44
N ILE A 133 4.80 22.12 8.14
CA ILE A 133 5.82 22.79 7.36
C ILE A 133 5.38 24.25 7.29
N VAL A 134 6.12 25.11 8.00
CA VAL A 134 6.16 26.54 7.73
C VAL A 134 6.42 26.66 6.24
N GLY A 135 5.42 27.12 5.48
CA GLY A 135 5.51 27.19 4.02
C GLY A 135 6.82 27.85 3.60
N PRO A 136 7.40 27.45 2.47
CA PRO A 136 8.67 27.99 2.03
C PRO A 136 8.61 29.52 2.12
N ALA A 137 9.65 30.13 2.71
CA ALA A 137 9.82 31.57 2.59
C ALA A 137 9.66 31.93 1.10
N VAL A 138 9.14 33.11 0.78
CA VAL A 138 8.64 33.55 -0.55
C VAL A 138 9.66 33.40 -1.71
N ASN A 139 10.85 32.87 -1.44
CA ASN A 139 12.01 32.76 -2.31
C ASN A 139 12.68 31.37 -2.24
N ASP A 140 12.10 30.38 -1.54
CA ASP A 140 12.65 29.01 -1.50
C ASP A 140 11.94 28.11 -2.52
N ASN A 141 12.67 27.73 -3.58
CA ASN A 141 12.19 26.79 -4.61
C ASN A 141 12.38 25.33 -4.19
N SER A 142 12.49 25.04 -2.89
CA SER A 142 12.55 23.68 -2.39
C SER A 142 11.23 22.97 -2.71
N PHE A 143 11.31 21.89 -3.50
CA PHE A 143 10.15 21.02 -3.75
C PHE A 143 9.62 20.51 -2.42
N GLU A 144 8.32 20.69 -2.17
CA GLU A 144 7.65 20.23 -0.97
C GLU A 144 7.81 18.70 -0.84
N PRO A 145 8.49 18.18 0.21
CA PRO A 145 8.70 16.74 0.42
C PRO A 145 7.40 15.99 0.71
N THR A 146 6.28 16.70 0.87
CA THR A 146 4.94 16.16 1.11
C THR A 146 4.17 15.84 -0.17
N LEU A 147 4.63 16.29 -1.34
CA LEU A 147 3.90 16.15 -2.60
C LEU A 147 3.63 14.68 -2.94
N GLY A 148 2.34 14.33 -3.00
CA GLY A 148 1.85 12.99 -3.32
C GLY A 148 1.89 11.99 -2.16
N CYS A 149 2.40 12.35 -0.98
CA CYS A 149 2.43 11.42 0.16
C CYS A 149 1.02 11.09 0.66
N SER A 150 0.14 12.09 0.79
CA SER A 150 -1.27 11.89 1.15
C SER A 150 -2.00 11.02 0.13
N THR A 151 -1.74 11.24 -1.17
CA THR A 151 -2.29 10.41 -2.25
C THR A 151 -1.85 8.96 -2.12
N LYS A 152 -0.55 8.72 -1.88
CA LYS A 152 -0.02 7.36 -1.70
C LYS A 152 -0.52 6.69 -0.42
N ASN A 153 -0.65 7.45 0.67
CA ASN A 153 -1.23 6.96 1.91
C ASN A 153 -2.68 6.51 1.70
N ASN A 154 -3.51 7.38 1.09
CA ASN A 154 -4.90 7.07 0.75
C ASN A 154 -4.99 5.87 -0.19
N LEU A 155 -4.14 5.80 -1.22
CA LEU A 155 -4.12 4.68 -2.15
C LEU A 155 -3.81 3.35 -1.44
N ALA A 156 -2.81 3.32 -0.55
CA ALA A 156 -2.43 2.12 0.19
C ALA A 156 -3.58 1.55 1.04
N VAL A 157 -4.43 2.41 1.61
CA VAL A 157 -5.56 1.97 2.45
C VAL A 157 -6.82 1.63 1.64
N MET A 158 -7.02 2.27 0.48
CA MET A 158 -8.21 2.10 -0.36
C MET A 158 -8.10 0.97 -1.39
N VAL A 159 -6.88 0.57 -1.79
CA VAL A 159 -6.69 -0.49 -2.79
C VAL A 159 -7.35 -1.79 -2.33
N ASN A 160 -8.04 -2.46 -3.26
CA ASN A 160 -8.73 -3.70 -2.95
C ASN A 160 -7.74 -4.84 -2.72
N ASP A 161 -6.92 -5.15 -3.74
CA ASP A 161 -5.86 -6.14 -3.68
C ASP A 161 -4.49 -5.45 -3.75
N PRO A 162 -3.71 -5.43 -2.66
CA PRO A 162 -2.40 -4.79 -2.64
C PRO A 162 -1.39 -5.29 -3.68
N LEU A 163 -1.58 -6.49 -4.24
CA LEU A 163 -0.74 -6.97 -5.34
C LEU A 163 -0.90 -6.11 -6.62
N ASP A 164 -2.03 -5.38 -6.77
CA ASP A 164 -2.23 -4.40 -7.85
C ASP A 164 -1.24 -3.22 -7.81
N LEU A 165 -0.56 -3.00 -6.69
CA LEU A 165 0.43 -1.94 -6.55
C LEU A 165 1.83 -2.35 -7.04
N LEU A 166 2.08 -3.65 -7.26
CA LEU A 166 3.39 -4.17 -7.65
C LEU A 166 3.56 -4.28 -9.17
N ASP A 167 2.48 -4.63 -9.87
CA ASP A 167 2.51 -4.90 -11.31
C ASP A 167 1.50 -4.02 -12.05
N ASN A 168 1.83 -3.65 -13.29
CA ASN A 168 0.90 -2.99 -14.21
C ASN A 168 -0.09 -3.99 -14.85
N ARG A 169 -0.69 -4.84 -14.01
CA ARG A 169 -1.70 -5.81 -14.43
C ARG A 169 -3.05 -5.11 -14.57
N SER A 170 -3.94 -5.64 -15.40
CA SER A 170 -5.29 -5.08 -15.48
C SER A 170 -5.97 -5.22 -14.11
N VAL A 171 -6.26 -4.09 -13.47
CA VAL A 171 -7.00 -4.07 -12.22
C VAL A 171 -8.42 -4.52 -12.50
N ILE A 172 -8.88 -5.54 -11.77
CA ILE A 172 -10.26 -6.00 -11.86
C ILE A 172 -11.13 -5.06 -11.04
N THR A 173 -12.32 -4.74 -11.56
CA THR A 173 -13.28 -3.90 -10.86
C THR A 173 -13.66 -4.52 -9.52
N SER A 174 -13.40 -3.79 -8.44
CA SER A 174 -13.91 -4.11 -7.10
C SER A 174 -15.25 -3.41 -6.87
N ASN A 175 -16.05 -3.96 -5.96
CA ASN A 175 -17.30 -3.35 -5.49
C ASN A 175 -17.08 -2.07 -4.66
N GLY A 176 -15.82 -1.73 -4.34
CA GLY A 176 -15.47 -0.49 -3.64
C GLY A 176 -15.60 -0.58 -2.12
N ASP A 177 -15.99 -1.73 -1.57
CA ASP A 177 -16.16 -1.92 -0.12
C ASP A 177 -14.91 -1.53 0.66
N ARG A 178 -13.72 -1.84 0.10
CA ARG A 178 -12.45 -1.49 0.73
C ARG A 178 -12.20 0.01 0.77
N ALA A 179 -12.54 0.73 -0.30
CA ALA A 179 -12.39 2.18 -0.36
C ALA A 179 -13.41 2.90 0.56
N ALA A 180 -14.58 2.30 0.80
CA ALA A 180 -15.61 2.87 1.66
C ALA A 180 -15.20 2.94 3.14
N ILE A 181 -14.39 2.00 3.64
CA ILE A 181 -13.98 1.94 5.06
C ILE A 181 -13.22 3.22 5.50
N PRO A 182 -12.10 3.62 4.88
CA PRO A 182 -11.38 4.83 5.29
C PRO A 182 -12.22 6.09 5.06
N LEU A 183 -13.08 6.12 4.05
CA LEU A 183 -13.99 7.24 3.80
C LEU A 183 -15.05 7.39 4.91
N ALA A 184 -15.61 6.28 5.41
CA ALA A 184 -16.56 6.29 6.53
C ALA A 184 -15.92 6.78 7.84
N ASN A 185 -14.60 6.58 7.99
CA ASN A 185 -13.84 7.03 9.15
C ASN A 185 -13.28 8.46 8.99
N TYR A 186 -13.52 9.11 7.85
CA TYR A 186 -13.02 10.45 7.58
C TYR A 186 -13.77 11.46 8.46
N GLY A 187 -13.10 11.96 9.51
CA GLY A 187 -13.66 12.92 10.48
C GLY A 187 -13.94 12.35 11.88
N THR A 188 -13.80 11.04 12.09
CA THR A 188 -13.98 10.39 13.41
C THR A 188 -12.65 10.09 14.13
N PHE A 189 -11.51 10.46 13.54
CA PHE A 189 -10.22 10.34 14.22
C PHE A 189 -10.09 11.42 15.30
N PRO A 190 -9.89 11.08 16.59
CA PRO A 190 -9.40 12.06 17.54
C PRO A 190 -8.02 12.55 17.06
N PRO A 191 -7.69 13.85 17.24
CA PRO A 191 -6.36 14.35 16.93
C PRO A 191 -5.34 13.47 17.64
N ARG A 192 -4.43 12.86 16.88
CA ARG A 192 -3.39 11.98 17.40
C ARG A 192 -2.64 12.73 18.51
N ASN A 193 -2.75 12.23 19.75
CA ASN A 193 -2.14 12.83 20.92
C ASN A 193 -0.67 13.15 20.64
N LYS A 194 -0.33 14.44 20.66
CA LYS A 194 1.04 14.92 20.81
C LYS A 194 1.47 14.67 22.26
N SER A 195 1.82 13.44 22.59
CA SER A 195 2.59 13.17 23.80
C SER A 195 3.99 12.77 23.37
N ASN A 196 4.90 13.75 23.35
CA ASN A 196 6.28 13.64 23.80
C ASN A 196 6.95 15.02 23.70
N GLY A 197 7.07 15.65 24.88
CA GLY A 197 8.06 16.63 25.33
C GLY A 197 8.52 17.75 24.40
N GLU A 198 8.02 18.97 24.64
CA GLU A 198 8.88 20.09 25.04
C GLU A 198 8.02 21.19 25.68
N GLU A 199 8.54 21.72 26.78
CA GLU A 199 7.88 22.54 27.78
C GLU A 199 8.27 24.01 27.59
N GLY A 200 7.30 24.93 27.49
CA GLY A 200 7.52 26.38 27.58
C GLY A 200 6.65 27.25 26.64
N PRO A 201 6.46 28.54 26.94
CA PRO A 201 5.36 28.97 27.81
C PRO A 201 4.30 29.85 27.12
N GLY A 202 3.05 29.67 27.57
CA GLY A 202 2.07 30.74 27.79
C GLY A 202 1.68 31.65 26.62
N THR A 203 0.48 31.42 26.08
CA THR A 203 -0.51 32.50 25.97
C THR A 203 -1.91 31.90 25.86
N ALA A 204 -2.67 32.04 26.95
CA ALA A 204 -4.10 31.76 27.00
C ALA A 204 -4.86 32.96 26.42
N ALA A 205 -5.79 32.70 25.50
CA ALA A 205 -6.88 33.60 25.12
C ALA A 205 -8.00 32.77 24.43
N PRO A 206 -9.28 33.18 24.49
CA PRO A 206 -10.29 32.47 25.25
C PRO A 206 -11.28 31.66 24.41
N ASN A 207 -11.91 30.71 25.09
CA ASN A 207 -13.07 29.95 24.64
C ASN A 207 -14.20 30.85 24.12
N ALA A 208 -14.61 30.63 22.88
CA ALA A 208 -15.96 30.96 22.41
C ALA A 208 -16.69 29.64 22.15
N ALA A 209 -17.33 29.13 23.20
CA ALA A 209 -18.28 28.04 23.12
C ALA A 209 -19.57 28.58 22.48
N GLY A 210 -19.82 28.22 21.21
CA GLY A 210 -21.13 28.35 20.59
C GLY A 210 -21.90 27.05 20.79
N THR A 211 -22.81 27.05 21.76
CA THR A 211 -23.76 25.95 22.01
C THR A 211 -24.79 25.91 20.87
N THR A 212 -24.72 24.91 20.00
CA THR A 212 -25.83 24.56 19.09
C THR A 212 -26.46 23.25 19.56
N ALA A 213 -27.60 23.37 20.24
CA ALA A 213 -28.49 22.25 20.55
C ALA A 213 -29.14 21.73 19.25
N PRO A 214 -29.17 20.41 18.99
CA PRO A 214 -29.92 19.86 17.88
C PRO A 214 -31.41 19.71 18.27
N ASN A 215 -32.25 20.55 17.66
CA ASN A 215 -33.71 20.41 17.71
C ASN A 215 -34.13 19.32 16.70
N VAL A 216 -34.40 18.11 17.19
CA VAL A 216 -34.97 17.01 16.39
C VAL A 216 -36.46 16.91 16.69
N GLN A 217 -37.30 17.32 15.74
CA GLN A 217 -38.70 16.92 15.71
C GLN A 217 -38.82 15.57 14.97
N PRO A 218 -39.61 14.61 15.47
CA PRO A 218 -39.90 13.37 14.75
C PRO A 218 -41.04 13.60 13.74
N LEU A 219 -40.81 13.20 12.48
CA LEU A 219 -41.91 13.04 11.53
C LEU A 219 -42.59 11.69 11.78
N ARG A 220 -43.92 11.73 11.83
CA ARG A 220 -44.85 10.61 11.95
C ARG A 220 -45.34 10.18 10.58
#